data_AF-A0A7X3NW82-F1
#
_entry.id   AF-A0A7X3NW82-F1
#
_cell.length_a   1.000
_cell.length_b   1.000
_cell.length_c   1.000
_cell.angle_alpha   90.00
_cell.angle_beta   90.00
_cell.angle_gamma   90.00
#
_symmetry.space_group_name_H-M   'P 1'
#
loop_
_entity.id
_entity.type
_entity.pdbx_description
1 polymer ?
#
loop_
_entity_poly.entity_id
_entity_poly.type
_entity_poly.pdbx_seq_one_letter_code
_entity_poly.pdbx_strand_id
1 'polypeptide(L)'
;MRGLLILPILLLTAQPAIAIREGTATAAVFIDRYTQSGDFGRRALWHEAAAECLKRISVPMNEIAHAYYTLHGYEKWVARAEKEAREIQELHQYHLTRAEAAWQKFMEADCNPDASAVMNAEREKIVKFIATWLPRYPHRFYEFGIYPTFFRKQRELAEQKGDYAEVLRLEADAAEMCAAQYQRIPIAYGLTDYEKHRDAYRQYATHLRNLAQQHPNALPPEVDAGKQILDLLETQRVPSQEEANLVIRCAESDTRVKTVLAGQRAVHAYPAFQGFAWVVSFSNHSRGTLAIAIVDAKALKVLDVCMPSSGGSDL
;
A
#
# COMPACT_ATOMS: atom_id res chain seq x y z
N MET A 1 -47.03 1.48 0.18
CA MET A 1 -46.05 0.38 0.24
C MET A 1 -45.45 0.15 -1.14
N ARG A 2 -44.23 0.63 -1.37
CA ARG A 2 -43.34 0.20 -2.46
C ARG A 2 -41.93 0.26 -1.89
N GLY A 3 -41.35 -0.91 -1.67
CA GLY A 3 -39.99 -1.05 -1.15
C GLY A 3 -38.99 -0.54 -2.17
N LEU A 4 -38.11 0.35 -1.74
CA LEU A 4 -36.86 0.65 -2.43
C LEU A 4 -35.77 -0.12 -1.68
N LEU A 5 -35.42 -1.27 -2.22
CA LEU A 5 -34.28 -2.06 -1.81
C LEU A 5 -33.27 -2.00 -2.96
N ILE A 6 -32.01 -1.73 -2.58
CA ILE A 6 -30.78 -2.12 -3.26
C ILE A 6 -30.35 -1.22 -4.42
N LEU A 7 -29.41 -0.31 -4.12
CA LEU A 7 -28.04 -0.53 -4.60
C LEU A 7 -27.05 0.17 -3.63
N PRO A 8 -26.27 -0.57 -2.82
CA PRO A 8 -25.12 0.01 -2.16
C PRO A 8 -24.12 0.32 -3.27
N ILE A 9 -23.74 1.59 -3.41
CA ILE A 9 -22.57 1.98 -4.17
C ILE A 9 -21.41 1.20 -3.53
N LEU A 10 -20.97 0.15 -4.24
CA LEU A 10 -19.69 -0.55 -4.13
C LEU A 10 -18.84 0.03 -2.98
N LEU A 11 -18.91 -0.50 -1.76
CA LEU A 11 -18.30 -1.79 -1.44
C LEU A 11 -17.22 -2.15 -2.47
N LEU A 12 -16.25 -1.23 -2.67
CA LEU A 12 -14.86 -1.57 -2.38
C LEU A 12 -14.86 -2.17 -0.97
N THR A 13 -15.29 -3.44 -0.89
CA THR A 13 -14.78 -4.35 0.10
C THR A 13 -13.28 -4.23 -0.07
N ALA A 14 -12.66 -3.41 0.77
CA ALA A 14 -11.23 -3.37 0.92
C ALA A 14 -10.85 -4.80 1.30
N GLN A 15 -10.61 -5.64 0.29
CA GLN A 15 -9.92 -6.88 0.49
C GLN A 15 -8.56 -6.43 1.03
N PRO A 16 -8.12 -6.89 2.22
CA PRO A 16 -6.76 -6.71 2.70
C PRO A 16 -5.77 -7.04 1.58
N ALA A 17 -6.09 -7.97 0.68
CA ALA A 17 -5.34 -8.28 -0.54
C ALA A 17 -4.87 -7.06 -1.36
N ILE A 18 -5.66 -5.99 -1.52
CA ILE A 18 -5.22 -4.79 -2.27
C ILE A 18 -4.22 -4.00 -1.43
N ALA A 19 -4.58 -3.70 -0.18
CA ALA A 19 -3.73 -3.06 0.82
C ALA A 19 -2.66 -4.00 1.40
N ILE A 20 -2.35 -5.13 0.76
CA ILE A 20 -1.18 -5.94 1.07
C ILE A 20 -0.23 -5.87 -0.13
N ARG A 21 -0.75 -5.62 -1.33
CA ARG A 21 -0.02 -5.69 -2.60
C ARG A 21 0.21 -4.33 -3.28
N GLU A 22 -0.15 -3.21 -2.67
CA GLU A 22 -0.01 -1.88 -3.30
C GLU A 22 1.42 -1.54 -3.76
N GLY A 23 2.47 -1.93 -3.00
CA GLY A 23 3.85 -1.77 -3.44
C GLY A 23 4.14 -2.56 -4.72
N THR A 24 3.70 -3.82 -4.76
CA THR A 24 3.78 -4.70 -5.94
C THR A 24 2.98 -4.15 -7.12
N ALA A 25 1.76 -3.65 -6.89
CA ALA A 25 0.92 -3.04 -7.92
C ALA A 25 1.55 -1.76 -8.49
N THR A 26 2.25 -0.98 -7.66
CA THR A 26 2.93 0.22 -8.13
C THR A 26 4.21 -0.12 -8.89
N ALA A 27 4.92 -1.18 -8.50
CA ALA A 27 6.05 -1.71 -9.28
C ALA A 27 5.60 -2.19 -10.68
N ALA A 28 4.36 -2.70 -10.82
CA ALA A 28 3.82 -3.12 -12.11
C ALA A 28 3.81 -2.00 -13.15
N VAL A 29 3.57 -0.75 -12.75
CA VAL A 29 3.62 0.41 -13.66
C VAL A 29 5.00 0.55 -14.33
N PHE A 30 6.07 0.32 -13.56
CA PHE A 30 7.44 0.37 -14.09
C PHE A 30 7.79 -0.87 -14.90
N ILE A 31 7.31 -2.06 -14.48
CA ILE A 31 7.45 -3.30 -15.25
C ILE A 31 6.82 -3.15 -16.64
N ASP A 32 5.62 -2.59 -16.73
CA ASP A 32 4.90 -2.40 -17.98
C ASP A 32 5.64 -1.43 -18.89
N ARG A 33 6.10 -0.30 -18.34
CA ARG A 33 6.96 0.65 -19.05
C ARG A 33 8.18 -0.02 -19.68
N TYR A 34 8.94 -0.79 -18.89
CA TYR A 34 10.16 -1.42 -19.39
C TYR A 34 9.89 -2.62 -20.29
N THR A 35 8.71 -3.24 -20.17
CA THR A 35 8.22 -4.23 -21.13
C THR A 35 7.96 -3.59 -22.48
N GLN A 36 7.30 -2.42 -22.52
CA GLN A 36 7.01 -1.70 -23.76
C GLN A 36 8.28 -1.18 -24.45
N SER A 37 9.28 -0.74 -23.68
CA SER A 37 10.56 -0.27 -24.24
C SER A 37 11.56 -1.38 -24.57
N GLY A 38 11.23 -2.65 -24.27
CA GLY A 38 12.16 -3.78 -24.44
C GLY A 38 13.39 -3.72 -23.52
N ASP A 39 13.34 -2.97 -22.41
CA ASP A 39 14.46 -2.84 -21.47
C ASP A 39 14.42 -3.99 -20.44
N PHE A 40 15.01 -5.12 -20.84
CA PHE A 40 14.96 -6.35 -20.03
C PHE A 40 15.70 -6.21 -18.69
N GLY A 41 16.79 -5.43 -18.63
CA GLY A 41 17.56 -5.23 -17.40
C GLY A 41 16.77 -4.47 -16.34
N ARG A 42 16.19 -3.31 -16.70
CA ARG A 42 15.34 -2.57 -15.75
C ARG A 42 14.07 -3.34 -15.42
N ARG A 43 13.47 -4.02 -16.40
CA ARG A 43 12.31 -4.89 -16.14
C ARG A 43 12.61 -5.96 -15.10
N ALA A 44 13.78 -6.62 -15.18
CA ALA A 44 14.18 -7.63 -14.21
C ALA A 44 14.29 -7.03 -12.80
N LEU A 45 14.96 -5.88 -12.66
CA LEU A 45 15.08 -5.15 -11.41
C LEU A 45 13.72 -4.79 -10.79
N TRP A 46 12.74 -4.38 -11.59
CA TRP A 46 11.42 -4.03 -11.09
C TRP A 46 10.55 -5.24 -10.72
N HIS A 47 10.76 -6.38 -11.37
CA HIS A 47 10.20 -7.65 -10.88
C HIS A 47 10.83 -8.07 -9.54
N GLU A 48 12.15 -7.91 -9.36
CA GLU A 48 12.80 -8.12 -8.05
C GLU A 48 12.24 -7.17 -6.99
N ALA A 49 12.06 -5.88 -7.33
CA ALA A 49 11.46 -4.90 -6.41
C ALA A 49 10.03 -5.29 -6.00
N ALA A 50 9.23 -5.78 -6.94
CA ALA A 50 7.88 -6.27 -6.69
C ALA A 50 7.87 -7.49 -5.74
N ALA A 51 8.80 -8.43 -5.92
CA ALA A 51 9.02 -9.56 -5.02
C ALA A 51 9.49 -9.10 -3.63
N GLU A 52 10.43 -8.16 -3.55
CA GLU A 52 10.89 -7.59 -2.28
C GLU A 52 9.78 -6.87 -1.54
N CYS A 53 8.87 -6.16 -2.21
CA CYS A 53 7.67 -5.61 -1.54
C CYS A 53 6.82 -6.72 -0.90
N LEU A 54 6.58 -7.84 -1.60
CA LEU A 54 5.80 -8.95 -1.03
C LEU A 54 6.49 -9.53 0.21
N LYS A 55 7.78 -9.81 0.10
CA LYS A 55 8.58 -10.40 1.18
C LYS A 55 8.71 -9.47 2.40
N ARG A 56 8.98 -8.19 2.17
CA ARG A 56 9.31 -7.24 3.25
C ARG A 56 8.08 -6.63 3.91
N ILE A 57 6.95 -6.63 3.22
CA ILE A 57 5.73 -5.94 3.66
C ILE A 57 4.60 -6.95 3.81
N SER A 58 4.19 -7.59 2.71
CA SER A 58 2.99 -8.43 2.68
C SER A 58 3.09 -9.64 3.60
N VAL A 59 4.22 -10.36 3.57
CA VAL A 59 4.47 -11.53 4.43
C VAL A 59 4.38 -11.16 5.92
N PRO A 60 5.18 -10.22 6.46
CA PRO A 60 5.11 -9.91 7.89
C PRO A 60 3.76 -9.32 8.30
N MET A 61 3.08 -8.54 7.45
CA MET A 61 1.71 -8.07 7.73
C MET A 61 0.74 -9.25 7.91
N ASN A 62 0.74 -10.20 6.97
CA ASN A 62 -0.15 -11.35 7.03
C ASN A 62 0.18 -12.26 8.22
N GLU A 63 1.46 -12.45 8.54
CA GLU A 63 1.87 -13.24 9.71
C GLU A 63 1.41 -12.60 11.04
N ILE A 64 1.52 -11.27 11.18
CA ILE A 64 1.01 -10.55 12.36
C ILE A 64 -0.51 -10.76 12.47
N ALA A 65 -1.24 -10.63 11.36
CA ALA A 65 -2.69 -10.85 11.31
C ALA A 65 -3.08 -12.28 11.68
N HIS A 66 -2.44 -13.26 11.04
CA HIS A 66 -2.68 -14.68 11.28
C HIS A 66 -2.41 -15.05 12.74
N ALA A 67 -1.29 -14.61 13.32
CA ALA A 67 -0.97 -14.87 14.72
C ALA A 67 -2.04 -14.30 15.66
N TYR A 68 -2.51 -13.07 15.41
CA TYR A 68 -3.59 -12.45 16.18
C TYR A 68 -4.89 -13.26 16.08
N TYR A 69 -5.30 -13.63 14.86
CA TYR A 69 -6.54 -14.38 14.65
C TYR A 69 -6.52 -15.75 15.31
N THR A 70 -5.38 -16.45 15.23
CA THR A 70 -5.21 -17.77 15.84
C THR A 70 -5.27 -17.69 17.36
N LEU A 71 -4.57 -16.72 17.96
CA LEU A 71 -4.55 -16.55 19.42
C LEU A 71 -5.95 -16.29 20.01
N HIS A 72 -6.81 -15.59 19.26
CA HIS A 72 -8.14 -15.19 19.71
C HIS A 72 -9.27 -16.07 19.15
N GLY A 73 -8.96 -17.19 18.49
CA GLY A 73 -9.97 -18.14 18.02
C GLY A 73 -10.84 -17.66 16.85
N TYR A 74 -10.34 -16.72 16.03
CA TYR A 74 -11.08 -16.20 14.87
C TYR A 74 -10.93 -17.10 13.63
N GLU A 75 -11.49 -18.32 13.67
CA GLU A 75 -11.28 -19.38 12.65
C GLU A 75 -11.46 -18.92 11.20
N LYS A 76 -12.52 -18.15 10.90
CA LYS A 76 -12.76 -17.63 9.54
C LYS A 76 -11.65 -16.69 9.06
N TRP A 77 -11.09 -15.92 9.98
CA TRP A 77 -10.00 -14.98 9.69
C TRP A 77 -8.65 -15.68 9.61
N VAL A 78 -8.45 -16.77 10.39
CA VAL A 78 -7.30 -17.69 10.24
C VAL A 78 -7.29 -18.28 8.83
N ALA A 79 -8.38 -18.95 8.41
CA ALA A 79 -8.47 -19.56 7.08
C ALA A 79 -8.28 -18.55 5.94
N ARG A 80 -8.76 -17.31 6.13
CA ARG A 80 -8.51 -16.21 5.20
C ARG A 80 -7.02 -15.86 5.13
N ALA A 81 -6.36 -15.66 6.26
CA ALA A 81 -4.94 -15.29 6.30
C ALA A 81 -4.03 -16.40 5.76
N GLU A 82 -4.40 -17.68 5.92
CA GLU A 82 -3.72 -18.81 5.28
C GLU A 82 -3.86 -18.78 3.76
N LYS A 83 -5.05 -18.44 3.24
CA LYS A 83 -5.26 -18.26 1.79
C LYS A 83 -4.41 -17.09 1.28
N GLU A 84 -4.45 -15.95 1.97
CA GLU A 84 -3.67 -14.77 1.61
C GLU A 84 -2.16 -15.06 1.63
N ALA A 85 -1.67 -15.86 2.58
CA ALA A 85 -0.27 -16.32 2.62
C ALA A 85 0.14 -17.09 1.35
N ARG A 86 -0.70 -18.03 0.89
CA ARG A 86 -0.45 -18.79 -0.34
C ARG A 86 -0.41 -17.88 -1.57
N GLU A 87 -1.36 -16.97 -1.70
CA GLU A 87 -1.41 -16.04 -2.84
C GLU A 87 -0.21 -15.07 -2.84
N ILE A 88 0.27 -14.63 -1.67
CA ILE A 88 1.50 -13.83 -1.54
C ILE A 88 2.70 -14.64 -2.04
N GLN A 89 2.81 -15.91 -1.66
CA GLN A 89 3.91 -16.79 -2.08
C GLN A 89 3.88 -17.07 -3.58
N GLU A 90 2.70 -17.33 -4.15
CA GLU A 90 2.51 -17.54 -5.60
C GLU A 90 2.93 -16.30 -6.38
N LEU A 91 2.49 -15.10 -5.96
CA LEU A 91 2.83 -13.85 -6.62
C LEU A 91 4.32 -13.50 -6.46
N HIS A 92 4.92 -13.82 -5.32
CA HIS A 92 6.35 -13.66 -5.08
C HIS A 92 7.15 -14.54 -6.05
N GLN A 93 6.78 -15.82 -6.17
CA GLN A 93 7.44 -16.73 -7.09
C GLN A 93 7.25 -16.32 -8.55
N TYR A 94 6.05 -15.85 -8.92
CA TYR A 94 5.78 -15.30 -10.25
C TYR A 94 6.78 -14.19 -10.60
N HIS A 95 6.98 -13.22 -9.70
CA HIS A 95 7.90 -12.12 -9.96
C HIS A 95 9.36 -12.56 -10.03
N LEU A 96 9.81 -13.47 -9.17
CA LEU A 96 11.17 -14.01 -9.25
C LEU A 96 11.43 -14.73 -10.58
N THR A 97 10.50 -15.58 -11.02
CA THR A 97 10.62 -16.28 -12.31
C THR A 97 10.62 -15.31 -13.48
N ARG A 98 9.82 -14.22 -13.42
CA ARG A 98 9.82 -13.18 -14.45
C ARG A 98 11.10 -12.34 -14.44
N ALA A 99 11.68 -12.07 -13.28
CA ALA A 99 12.96 -11.39 -13.14
C ALA A 99 14.08 -12.22 -13.77
N GLU A 100 14.16 -13.51 -13.43
CA GLU A 100 15.15 -14.44 -13.98
C GLU A 100 15.08 -14.52 -15.51
N ALA A 101 13.88 -14.70 -16.06
CA ALA A 101 13.70 -14.73 -17.52
C ALA A 101 14.08 -13.40 -18.20
N ALA A 102 13.85 -12.26 -17.53
CA ALA A 102 14.27 -10.96 -18.04
C ALA A 102 15.79 -10.77 -17.97
N TRP A 103 16.46 -11.25 -16.91
CA TRP A 103 17.91 -11.25 -16.82
C TRP A 103 18.58 -12.11 -17.89
N GLN A 104 18.05 -13.31 -18.16
CA GLN A 104 18.54 -14.17 -19.23
C GLN A 104 18.53 -13.43 -20.58
N LYS A 105 17.39 -12.81 -20.94
CA LYS A 105 17.27 -12.00 -22.16
C LYS A 105 18.22 -10.79 -22.19
N PHE A 106 18.41 -10.14 -21.05
CA PHE A 106 19.34 -9.03 -20.93
C PHE A 106 20.79 -9.47 -21.17
N MET A 107 21.20 -10.61 -20.60
CA MET A 107 22.53 -11.17 -20.80
C MET A 107 22.78 -11.63 -22.23
N GLU A 108 21.77 -12.19 -22.89
CA GLU A 108 21.83 -12.61 -24.31
C GLU A 108 21.96 -11.45 -25.30
N ALA A 109 21.56 -10.22 -24.91
CA ALA A 109 21.55 -9.04 -25.77
C ALA A 109 22.92 -8.30 -25.85
N ASP A 110 23.94 -8.79 -25.16
CA ASP A 110 25.36 -8.38 -25.17
C ASP A 110 25.72 -6.98 -24.61
N CYS A 111 26.99 -6.89 -24.19
CA CYS A 111 27.57 -6.06 -23.15
C CYS A 111 27.75 -4.57 -23.52
N ASN A 112 26.80 -3.72 -23.12
CA ASN A 112 27.01 -2.28 -23.11
C ASN A 112 27.78 -1.86 -21.83
N PRO A 113 28.98 -1.24 -21.89
CA PRO A 113 29.71 -0.77 -20.71
C PRO A 113 28.91 0.25 -19.87
N ASP A 114 27.99 1.00 -20.49
CA ASP A 114 27.09 1.93 -19.78
C ASP A 114 25.95 1.20 -19.05
N ALA A 115 25.73 -0.08 -19.32
CA ALA A 115 24.67 -0.85 -18.67
C ALA A 115 24.88 -0.92 -17.16
N SER A 116 26.12 -1.01 -16.68
CA SER A 116 26.41 -1.03 -15.24
C SER A 116 25.98 0.27 -14.56
N ALA A 117 26.35 1.43 -15.13
CA ALA A 117 25.95 2.73 -14.58
C ALA A 117 24.43 2.93 -14.62
N VAL A 118 23.78 2.52 -15.71
CA VAL A 118 22.32 2.58 -15.87
C VAL A 118 21.60 1.67 -14.86
N MET A 119 22.08 0.44 -14.66
CA MET A 119 21.52 -0.49 -13.68
C MET A 119 21.73 0.00 -12.25
N ASN A 120 22.90 0.57 -11.93
CA ASN A 120 23.15 1.15 -10.60
C ASN A 120 22.20 2.31 -10.30
N ALA A 121 22.01 3.22 -11.25
CA ALA A 121 21.05 4.30 -11.12
C ALA A 121 19.60 3.78 -10.95
N GLU A 122 19.25 2.67 -11.59
CA GLU A 122 17.93 2.06 -11.42
C GLU A 122 17.79 1.37 -10.04
N ARG A 123 18.84 0.69 -9.56
CA ARG A 123 18.88 0.11 -8.21
C ARG A 123 18.70 1.19 -7.14
N GLU A 124 19.32 2.36 -7.30
CA GLU A 124 19.12 3.49 -6.39
C GLU A 124 17.65 3.97 -6.35
N LYS A 125 16.95 3.99 -7.49
CA LYS A 125 15.52 4.30 -7.53
C LYS A 125 14.71 3.24 -6.77
N ILE A 126 15.05 1.96 -6.95
CA ILE A 126 14.39 0.86 -6.24
C ILE A 126 14.62 0.93 -4.73
N VAL A 127 15.82 1.30 -4.28
CA VAL A 127 16.08 1.52 -2.85
C VAL A 127 15.17 2.61 -2.30
N LYS A 128 15.06 3.75 -3.00
CA LYS A 128 14.15 4.86 -2.62
C LYS A 128 12.68 4.43 -2.64
N PHE A 129 12.31 3.64 -3.65
CA PHE A 129 10.96 3.07 -3.79
C PHE A 129 10.60 2.19 -2.60
N ILE A 130 11.44 1.20 -2.28
CA ILE A 130 11.20 0.29 -1.15
C ILE A 130 11.15 1.09 0.16
N ALA A 131 12.11 2.00 0.40
CA ALA A 131 12.12 2.83 1.60
C ALA A 131 10.86 3.72 1.75
N THR A 132 10.27 4.14 0.63
CA THR A 132 8.99 4.87 0.62
C THR A 132 7.82 3.97 0.99
N TRP A 133 7.83 2.71 0.55
CA TRP A 133 6.73 1.76 0.76
C TRP A 133 6.73 1.07 2.12
N LEU A 134 7.90 0.81 2.71
CA LEU A 134 8.02 0.11 4.00
C LEU A 134 7.16 0.74 5.13
N PRO A 135 7.20 2.06 5.38
CA PRO A 135 6.37 2.67 6.43
C PRO A 135 4.94 2.98 5.98
N ARG A 136 4.67 2.97 4.67
CA ARG A 136 3.40 3.45 4.09
C ARG A 136 2.19 2.63 4.53
N TYR A 137 2.39 1.37 4.89
CA TYR A 137 1.32 0.52 5.44
C TYR A 137 1.03 0.77 6.91
N PRO A 138 2.02 0.70 7.83
CA PRO A 138 1.80 1.10 9.22
C PRO A 138 1.13 2.48 9.33
N HIS A 139 1.53 3.45 8.48
CA HIS A 139 0.95 4.80 8.47
C HIS A 139 -0.54 4.80 8.13
N ARG A 140 -0.96 3.91 7.23
CA ARG A 140 -2.35 3.84 6.74
C ARG A 140 -3.15 2.75 7.44
N PHE A 141 -2.63 2.16 8.51
CA PHE A 141 -3.23 1.02 9.20
C PHE A 141 -4.70 1.28 9.58
N TYR A 142 -5.02 2.47 10.09
CA TYR A 142 -6.38 2.84 10.51
C TYR A 142 -7.32 3.22 9.35
N GLU A 143 -6.76 3.53 8.18
CA GLU A 143 -7.50 3.95 6.98
C GLU A 143 -7.85 2.77 6.07
N PHE A 144 -6.95 1.80 5.95
CA PHE A 144 -7.04 0.68 5.01
C PHE A 144 -6.61 -0.66 5.63
N GLY A 145 -6.94 -1.77 4.97
CA GLY A 145 -6.46 -3.09 5.37
C GLY A 145 -7.13 -3.66 6.62
N ILE A 146 -6.33 -4.14 7.58
CA ILE A 146 -6.80 -4.96 8.71
C ILE A 146 -7.76 -4.17 9.63
N TYR A 147 -7.44 -2.93 9.98
CA TYR A 147 -8.27 -2.17 10.91
C TYR A 147 -9.72 -1.94 10.42
N PRO A 148 -9.97 -1.33 9.25
CA PRO A 148 -11.34 -1.12 8.79
C PRO A 148 -12.09 -2.42 8.49
N THR A 149 -11.39 -3.50 8.15
CA THR A 149 -12.04 -4.77 7.75
C THR A 149 -12.37 -5.68 8.91
N PHE A 150 -11.52 -5.69 9.95
CA PHE A 150 -11.65 -6.54 11.12
C PHE A 150 -11.96 -5.72 12.37
N PHE A 151 -11.03 -4.88 12.84
CA PHE A 151 -11.13 -4.21 14.14
C PHE A 151 -12.32 -3.28 14.24
N ARG A 152 -12.55 -2.43 13.23
CA ARG A 152 -13.68 -1.49 13.21
C ARG A 152 -15.00 -2.22 13.38
N LYS A 153 -15.18 -3.33 12.66
CA LYS A 153 -16.40 -4.14 12.75
C LYS A 153 -16.57 -4.78 14.13
N GLN A 154 -15.50 -5.32 14.72
CA GLN A 154 -15.58 -5.90 16.07
C GLN A 154 -15.87 -4.83 17.13
N ARG A 155 -15.23 -3.67 17.01
CA ARG A 155 -15.47 -2.51 17.87
C ARG A 155 -16.92 -2.08 17.81
N GLU A 156 -17.47 -1.85 16.62
CA GLU A 156 -18.87 -1.46 16.43
C GLU A 156 -19.85 -2.47 17.08
N LEU A 157 -19.55 -3.76 16.99
CA LEU A 157 -20.36 -4.81 17.63
C LEU A 157 -20.26 -4.79 19.17
N ALA A 158 -19.09 -4.49 19.73
CA ALA A 158 -18.91 -4.36 21.17
C ALA A 158 -19.59 -3.09 21.72
N GLU A 159 -19.47 -1.97 21.00
CA GLU A 159 -20.18 -0.72 21.32
C GLU A 159 -21.69 -0.90 21.34
N GLN A 160 -22.26 -1.60 20.36
CA GLN A 160 -23.70 -1.91 20.31
C GLN A 160 -24.19 -2.74 21.50
N LYS A 161 -23.30 -3.54 22.10
CA LYS A 161 -23.60 -4.34 23.30
C LYS A 161 -23.36 -3.57 24.61
N GLY A 162 -22.83 -2.35 24.55
CA GLY A 162 -22.40 -1.58 25.71
C GLY A 162 -21.16 -2.17 26.39
N ASP A 163 -20.39 -3.02 25.70
CA ASP A 163 -19.18 -3.62 26.25
C ASP A 163 -17.96 -2.72 25.99
N TYR A 164 -17.88 -1.64 26.75
CA TYR A 164 -16.82 -0.63 26.59
C TYR A 164 -15.43 -1.15 26.98
N ALA A 165 -15.36 -2.14 27.87
CA ALA A 165 -14.10 -2.81 28.18
C ALA A 165 -13.56 -3.57 26.96
N GLU A 166 -14.43 -4.28 26.24
CA GLU A 166 -14.03 -4.97 25.00
C GLU A 166 -13.64 -4.00 23.89
N VAL A 167 -14.35 -2.87 23.73
CA VAL A 167 -13.94 -1.82 22.77
C VAL A 167 -12.51 -1.35 23.02
N LEU A 168 -12.18 -1.06 24.28
CA LEU A 168 -10.85 -0.63 24.67
C LEU A 168 -9.79 -1.71 24.43
N ARG A 169 -10.13 -2.99 24.65
CA ARG A 169 -9.23 -4.11 24.34
C ARG A 169 -8.98 -4.26 22.84
N LEU A 170 -10.02 -4.15 22.01
CA LEU A 170 -9.91 -4.22 20.56
C LEU A 170 -9.04 -3.07 20.00
N GLU A 171 -9.20 -1.85 20.51
CA GLU A 171 -8.36 -0.72 20.11
C GLU A 171 -6.91 -0.86 20.62
N ALA A 172 -6.72 -1.44 21.81
CA ALA A 172 -5.37 -1.76 22.30
C ALA A 172 -4.67 -2.79 21.43
N ASP A 173 -5.39 -3.83 21.01
CA ASP A 173 -4.87 -4.87 20.12
C ASP A 173 -4.57 -4.32 18.73
N ALA A 174 -5.43 -3.45 18.19
CA ALA A 174 -5.17 -2.72 16.96
C ALA A 174 -3.88 -1.90 17.04
N ALA A 175 -3.68 -1.17 18.14
CA ALA A 175 -2.47 -0.39 18.37
C ALA A 175 -1.21 -1.28 18.50
N GLU A 176 -1.30 -2.40 19.20
CA GLU A 176 -0.20 -3.37 19.31
C GLU A 176 0.15 -3.97 17.96
N MET A 177 -0.84 -4.32 17.13
CA MET A 177 -0.61 -4.81 15.77
C MET A 177 0.05 -3.74 14.89
N CYS A 178 -0.35 -2.47 15.01
CA CYS A 178 0.29 -1.37 14.31
C CYS A 178 1.77 -1.24 14.74
N ALA A 179 2.05 -1.29 16.06
CA ALA A 179 3.42 -1.28 16.57
C ALA A 179 4.26 -2.46 16.06
N ALA A 180 3.67 -3.67 16.01
CA ALA A 180 4.32 -4.85 15.48
C ALA A 180 4.66 -4.68 13.98
N GLN A 181 3.81 -4.02 13.21
CA GLN A 181 4.10 -3.70 11.81
C GLN A 181 5.27 -2.73 11.68
N TYR A 182 5.33 -1.64 12.48
CA TYR A 182 6.50 -0.76 12.50
C TYR A 182 7.79 -1.52 12.83
N GLN A 183 7.74 -2.41 13.82
CA GLN A 183 8.89 -3.22 14.22
C GLN A 183 9.38 -4.14 13.10
N ARG A 184 8.46 -4.83 12.42
CA ARG A 184 8.80 -5.90 11.46
C ARG A 184 8.96 -5.42 10.01
N ILE A 185 8.53 -4.20 9.68
CA ILE A 185 8.50 -3.70 8.30
C ILE A 185 9.47 -2.53 8.07
N PRO A 186 9.30 -1.31 8.62
CA PRO A 186 10.33 -0.27 8.43
C PRO A 186 11.57 -0.48 9.32
N ILE A 187 11.42 -0.79 10.61
CA ILE A 187 12.55 -0.83 11.56
C ILE A 187 13.49 -2.00 11.27
N ALA A 188 12.94 -3.19 10.99
CA ALA A 188 13.73 -4.39 10.64
C ALA A 188 14.60 -4.19 9.39
N TYR A 189 14.35 -3.13 8.60
CA TYR A 189 15.09 -2.81 7.38
C TYR A 189 15.88 -1.50 7.50
N GLY A 190 16.17 -1.08 8.74
CA GLY A 190 17.09 0.02 9.03
C GLY A 190 16.46 1.41 9.07
N LEU A 191 15.14 1.54 8.96
CA LEU A 191 14.46 2.82 9.14
C LEU A 191 14.18 3.05 10.63
N THR A 192 15.23 3.36 11.40
CA THR A 192 15.17 3.49 12.87
C THR A 192 14.34 4.67 13.36
N ASP A 193 14.13 5.70 12.54
CA ASP A 193 13.31 6.86 12.91
C ASP A 193 11.83 6.49 13.18
N TYR A 194 11.40 5.29 12.80
CA TYR A 194 10.07 4.76 13.10
C TYR A 194 9.94 4.09 14.48
N GLU A 195 11.02 3.96 15.25
CA GLU A 195 10.96 3.42 16.61
C GLU A 195 10.04 4.24 17.51
N LYS A 196 10.03 5.57 17.35
CA LYS A 196 9.10 6.44 18.09
C LYS A 196 7.62 6.13 17.80
N HIS A 197 7.28 5.69 16.58
CA HIS A 197 5.91 5.29 16.24
C HIS A 197 5.55 3.97 16.93
N ARG A 198 6.42 2.96 16.80
CA ARG A 198 6.26 1.67 17.50
C ARG A 198 6.03 1.89 18.99
N ASP A 199 6.87 2.72 19.62
CA ASP A 199 6.84 2.94 21.07
C ASP A 199 5.60 3.73 21.49
N ALA A 200 5.19 4.75 20.74
CA ALA A 200 3.94 5.47 20.99
C ALA A 200 2.71 4.55 20.87
N TYR A 201 2.63 3.71 19.85
CA TYR A 201 1.54 2.74 19.70
C TYR A 201 1.52 1.71 20.83
N ARG A 202 2.67 1.23 21.30
CA ARG A 202 2.75 0.33 22.47
C ARG A 202 2.29 1.01 23.76
N GLN A 203 2.74 2.25 24.00
CA GLN A 203 2.32 3.03 25.16
C GLN A 203 0.80 3.23 25.15
N TYR A 204 0.25 3.58 23.97
CA TYR A 204 -1.18 3.72 23.77
C TYR A 204 -1.94 2.39 24.01
N ALA A 205 -1.46 1.27 23.47
CA ALA A 205 -2.05 -0.04 23.73
C ALA A 205 -2.08 -0.40 25.22
N THR A 206 -0.97 -0.18 25.95
CA THR A 206 -0.91 -0.40 27.40
C THR A 206 -1.88 0.52 28.15
N HIS A 207 -1.98 1.78 27.76
CA HIS A 207 -2.93 2.72 28.36
C HIS A 207 -4.38 2.26 28.21
N LEU A 208 -4.78 1.86 27.00
CA LEU A 208 -6.12 1.33 26.73
C LEU A 208 -6.42 0.04 27.50
N ARG A 209 -5.45 -0.88 27.62
CA ARG A 209 -5.60 -2.09 28.45
C ARG A 209 -5.85 -1.75 29.91
N ASN A 210 -5.15 -0.76 30.46
CA ASN A 210 -5.36 -0.30 31.83
C ASN A 210 -6.75 0.33 32.01
N LEU A 211 -7.23 1.10 31.03
CA LEU A 211 -8.60 1.64 31.06
C LEU A 211 -9.65 0.52 30.98
N ALA A 212 -9.43 -0.50 30.15
CA ALA A 212 -10.35 -1.64 30.03
C ALA A 212 -10.54 -2.38 31.37
N GLN A 213 -9.46 -2.52 32.16
CA GLN A 213 -9.50 -3.16 33.49
C GLN A 213 -10.34 -2.37 34.51
N GLN A 214 -10.60 -1.09 34.26
CA GLN A 214 -11.44 -0.27 35.14
C GLN A 214 -12.94 -0.48 34.88
N HIS A 215 -13.31 -1.28 33.87
CA HIS A 215 -14.69 -1.54 33.48
C HIS A 215 -15.52 -0.25 33.34
N PRO A 216 -15.14 0.66 32.41
CA PRO A 216 -15.75 1.96 32.34
C PRO A 216 -17.21 1.85 31.86
N ASN A 217 -18.07 2.68 32.44
CA ASN A 217 -19.49 2.76 32.09
C ASN A 217 -19.77 3.58 30.82
N ALA A 218 -18.73 4.18 30.23
CA ALA A 218 -18.78 4.94 28.99
C ALA A 218 -17.40 4.89 28.30
N LEU A 219 -17.36 5.13 26.99
CA LEU A 219 -16.08 5.22 26.28
C LEU A 219 -15.32 6.49 26.67
N PRO A 220 -14.06 6.36 27.12
CA PRO A 220 -13.20 7.51 27.36
C PRO A 220 -12.77 8.14 26.02
N PRO A 221 -12.57 9.48 25.97
CA PRO A 221 -12.22 10.19 24.73
C PRO A 221 -10.90 9.74 24.10
N GLU A 222 -10.01 9.16 24.89
CA GLU A 222 -8.70 8.66 24.47
C GLU A 222 -8.79 7.47 23.51
N VAL A 223 -9.94 6.78 23.39
CA VAL A 223 -10.13 5.57 22.58
C VAL A 223 -9.82 5.76 21.08
N ASP A 224 -9.91 6.99 20.57
CA ASP A 224 -9.67 7.32 19.17
C ASP A 224 -8.29 7.99 18.92
N ALA A 225 -7.47 8.16 19.96
CA ALA A 225 -6.18 8.85 19.87
C ALA A 225 -5.14 8.10 19.01
N GLY A 226 -5.32 6.79 18.79
CA GLY A 226 -4.41 5.97 17.97
C GLY A 226 -4.23 6.49 16.53
N LYS A 227 -5.27 7.11 15.95
CA LYS A 227 -5.18 7.72 14.61
C LYS A 227 -4.29 8.97 14.59
N GLN A 228 -4.26 9.71 15.69
CA GLN A 228 -3.55 10.98 15.82
C GLN A 228 -2.05 10.79 16.09
N ILE A 229 -1.61 9.60 16.53
CA ILE A 229 -0.20 9.31 16.80
C ILE A 229 0.68 9.57 15.56
N LEU A 230 0.17 9.26 14.37
CA LEU A 230 0.89 9.48 13.13
C LEU A 230 1.13 10.98 12.87
N ASP A 231 0.09 11.78 13.04
CA ASP A 231 0.13 13.23 12.78
C ASP A 231 1.10 13.94 13.75
N LEU A 232 1.29 13.40 14.95
CA LEU A 232 2.15 13.97 15.99
C LEU A 232 3.64 13.67 15.80
N LEU A 233 3.99 12.62 15.04
CA LEU A 233 5.33 12.05 15.05
C LEU A 233 6.09 12.20 13.73
N GLU A 234 5.67 13.08 12.82
CA GLU A 234 6.27 13.37 11.50
C GLU A 234 7.65 12.68 11.24
N THR A 235 7.65 11.60 10.47
CA THR A 235 8.85 10.82 10.07
C THR A 235 9.14 10.84 8.60
N GLN A 236 8.15 11.19 7.79
CA GLN A 236 8.29 11.30 6.35
C GLN A 236 7.78 12.65 5.90
N ARG A 237 8.52 13.25 4.96
CA ARG A 237 8.00 14.34 4.15
C ARG A 237 6.80 13.79 3.37
N VAL A 238 5.60 14.07 3.87
CA VAL A 238 4.38 13.93 3.08
C VAL A 238 4.43 15.05 2.04
N PRO A 239 4.36 14.72 0.75
CA PRO A 239 4.33 15.76 -0.26
C PRO A 239 3.17 16.72 -0.02
N SER A 240 3.40 18.02 -0.19
CA SER A 240 2.35 19.01 0.05
C SER A 240 1.28 18.92 -1.04
N GLN A 241 0.08 19.40 -0.72
CA GLN A 241 -0.99 19.51 -1.72
C GLN A 241 -0.57 20.37 -2.93
N GLU A 242 0.28 21.37 -2.71
CA GLU A 242 0.82 22.22 -3.77
C GLU A 242 1.74 21.43 -4.71
N GLU A 243 2.62 20.59 -4.17
CA GLU A 243 3.48 19.69 -4.95
C GLU A 243 2.63 18.70 -5.76
N ALA A 244 1.64 18.08 -5.13
CA ALA A 244 0.71 17.18 -5.79
C ALA A 244 -0.03 17.88 -6.96
N ASN A 245 -0.51 19.11 -6.76
CA ASN A 245 -1.19 19.90 -7.79
C ASN A 245 -0.25 20.29 -8.94
N LEU A 246 1.02 20.61 -8.66
CA LEU A 246 2.02 20.89 -9.70
C LEU A 246 2.27 19.66 -10.57
N VAL A 247 2.42 18.49 -9.94
CA VAL A 247 2.64 17.22 -10.64
C VAL A 247 1.43 16.82 -11.48
N ILE A 248 0.21 16.97 -10.95
CA ILE A 248 -1.03 16.73 -11.72
C ILE A 248 -1.06 17.63 -12.96
N ARG A 249 -0.85 18.94 -12.80
CA ARG A 249 -0.83 19.88 -13.93
C ARG A 249 0.22 19.53 -14.97
N CYS A 250 1.41 19.09 -14.53
CA CYS A 250 2.45 18.61 -15.43
C CYS A 250 1.96 17.38 -16.22
N ALA A 251 1.40 16.38 -15.56
CA ALA A 251 0.87 15.19 -16.21
C ALA A 251 -0.28 15.50 -17.19
N GLU A 252 -1.22 16.37 -16.80
CA GLU A 252 -2.33 16.83 -17.65
C GLU A 252 -1.86 17.63 -18.86
N SER A 253 -0.68 18.24 -18.80
CA SER A 253 -0.13 19.02 -19.90
C SER A 253 0.43 18.16 -21.04
N ASP A 254 0.77 16.89 -20.76
CA ASP A 254 1.34 15.95 -21.74
C ASP A 254 0.32 15.58 -22.82
N THR A 255 0.74 15.66 -24.08
CA THR A 255 -0.14 15.44 -25.24
C THR A 255 -0.76 14.03 -25.25
N ARG A 256 -0.04 13.00 -24.77
CA ARG A 256 -0.55 11.63 -24.70
C ARG A 256 -1.68 11.54 -23.68
N VAL A 257 -1.50 12.12 -22.50
CA VAL A 257 -2.56 12.20 -21.47
C VAL A 257 -3.76 12.99 -22.00
N LYS A 258 -3.55 14.18 -22.58
CA LYS A 258 -4.64 14.99 -23.16
C LYS A 258 -5.46 14.22 -24.18
N THR A 259 -4.79 13.48 -25.06
CA THR A 259 -5.44 12.69 -26.11
C THR A 259 -6.37 11.64 -25.50
N VAL A 260 -5.94 11.00 -24.42
CA VAL A 260 -6.69 9.93 -23.74
C VAL A 260 -7.86 10.47 -22.95
N LEU A 261 -7.67 11.61 -22.29
CA LEU A 261 -8.70 12.26 -21.50
C LEU A 261 -9.70 13.04 -22.36
N ALA A 262 -9.40 13.24 -23.65
CA ALA A 262 -10.30 13.92 -24.57
C ALA A 262 -11.67 13.22 -24.61
N GLY A 263 -12.72 13.98 -24.31
CA GLY A 263 -14.10 13.49 -24.30
C GLY A 263 -14.47 12.61 -23.10
N GLN A 264 -13.55 12.38 -22.15
CA GLN A 264 -13.88 11.71 -20.89
C GLN A 264 -14.57 12.70 -19.94
N ARG A 265 -15.59 12.23 -19.21
CA ARG A 265 -16.29 13.01 -18.18
C ARG A 265 -15.92 12.49 -16.79
N ALA A 266 -15.95 13.39 -15.80
CA ALA A 266 -15.68 13.07 -14.39
C ALA A 266 -14.36 12.30 -14.18
N VAL A 267 -13.29 12.80 -14.80
CA VAL A 267 -11.94 12.28 -14.59
C VAL A 267 -11.38 12.86 -13.30
N HIS A 268 -10.82 11.99 -12.45
CA HIS A 268 -10.09 12.35 -11.26
C HIS A 268 -8.63 11.93 -11.39
N ALA A 269 -7.72 12.78 -10.92
CA ALA A 269 -6.28 12.52 -10.89
C ALA A 269 -5.84 12.18 -9.47
N TYR A 270 -5.11 11.07 -9.32
CA TYR A 270 -4.60 10.57 -8.04
C TYR A 270 -3.07 10.50 -8.08
N PRO A 271 -2.37 11.51 -7.54
CA PRO A 271 -0.91 11.52 -7.50
C PRO A 271 -0.40 10.71 -6.31
N ALA A 272 0.64 9.91 -6.54
CA ALA A 272 1.32 9.14 -5.52
C ALA A 272 2.85 9.22 -5.72
N PHE A 273 3.54 9.80 -4.75
CA PHE A 273 5.00 9.85 -4.74
C PHE A 273 5.59 8.47 -4.37
N GLN A 274 6.67 8.11 -5.06
CA GLN A 274 7.33 6.79 -5.02
C GLN A 274 8.79 6.88 -4.55
N GLY A 275 9.21 7.98 -3.92
CA GLY A 275 10.57 8.20 -3.43
C GLY A 275 11.55 8.78 -4.46
N PHE A 276 11.28 8.62 -5.75
CA PHE A 276 12.10 9.16 -6.84
C PHE A 276 11.29 9.75 -8.00
N ALA A 277 10.03 9.32 -8.15
CA ALA A 277 9.11 9.79 -9.17
C ALA A 277 7.70 9.86 -8.59
N TRP A 278 6.83 10.56 -9.29
CA TRP A 278 5.39 10.55 -9.05
C TRP A 278 4.68 9.68 -10.05
N VAL A 279 3.67 8.96 -9.59
CA VAL A 279 2.72 8.23 -10.42
C VAL A 279 1.38 8.94 -10.31
N VAL A 280 0.82 9.39 -11.43
CA VAL A 280 -0.49 10.05 -11.50
C VAL A 280 -1.46 9.13 -12.23
N SER A 281 -2.40 8.55 -11.49
CA SER A 281 -3.49 7.76 -12.09
C SER A 281 -4.66 8.68 -12.43
N PHE A 282 -5.06 8.69 -13.70
CA PHE A 282 -6.28 9.35 -14.16
C PHE A 282 -7.37 8.29 -14.27
N SER A 283 -8.46 8.44 -13.52
CA SER A 283 -9.51 7.44 -13.46
C SER A 283 -10.88 8.11 -13.56
N ASN A 284 -11.86 7.42 -14.15
CA ASN A 284 -13.25 7.86 -14.11
C ASN A 284 -14.14 6.78 -13.47
N HIS A 285 -15.27 7.18 -12.91
CA HIS A 285 -16.19 6.27 -12.19
C HIS A 285 -16.76 5.12 -13.05
N SER A 286 -16.64 5.20 -14.38
CA SER A 286 -17.31 4.27 -15.32
C SER A 286 -16.39 3.27 -16.02
N ARG A 287 -15.08 3.53 -16.08
CA ARG A 287 -14.11 2.78 -16.91
C ARG A 287 -12.87 2.33 -16.15
N GLY A 288 -12.75 2.65 -14.86
CA GLY A 288 -11.52 2.41 -14.10
C GLY A 288 -10.44 3.42 -14.48
N THR A 289 -9.18 3.04 -14.26
CA THR A 289 -8.03 3.86 -14.67
C THR A 289 -7.99 4.01 -16.19
N LEU A 290 -7.82 5.24 -16.66
CA LEU A 290 -7.79 5.64 -18.08
C LEU A 290 -6.35 5.80 -18.58
N ALA A 291 -5.49 6.36 -17.73
CA ALA A 291 -4.07 6.56 -18.01
C ALA A 291 -3.30 6.63 -16.69
N ILE A 292 -2.02 6.25 -16.72
CA ILE A 292 -1.09 6.42 -15.62
C ILE A 292 0.13 7.17 -16.15
N ALA A 293 0.39 8.37 -15.64
CA ALA A 293 1.58 9.15 -15.99
C ALA A 293 2.67 8.96 -14.93
N ILE A 294 3.91 8.74 -15.36
CA ILE A 294 5.09 8.76 -14.49
C ILE A 294 5.77 10.11 -14.68
N VAL A 295 5.90 10.89 -13.61
CA VAL A 295 6.52 12.23 -13.61
C VAL A 295 7.79 12.20 -12.78
N ASP A 296 8.91 12.66 -13.34
CA ASP A 296 10.16 12.80 -12.61
C ASP A 296 10.00 13.81 -11.46
N ALA A 297 10.40 13.41 -10.25
CA ALA A 297 10.18 14.24 -9.07
C ALA A 297 11.04 15.51 -9.03
N LYS A 298 12.20 15.51 -9.70
CA LYS A 298 13.14 16.64 -9.68
C LYS A 298 12.94 17.56 -10.88
N ALA A 299 12.80 16.98 -12.07
CA ALA A 299 12.70 17.70 -13.33
C ALA A 299 11.26 18.14 -13.65
N LEU A 300 10.25 17.64 -12.93
CA LEU A 300 8.82 17.85 -13.22
C LEU A 300 8.50 17.63 -14.70
N LYS A 301 8.97 16.49 -15.22
CA LYS A 301 8.77 16.08 -16.62
C LYS A 301 8.09 14.73 -16.65
N VAL A 302 7.10 14.58 -17.54
CA VAL A 302 6.48 13.29 -17.81
C VAL A 302 7.49 12.36 -18.48
N LEU A 303 7.88 11.31 -17.77
CA LEU A 303 8.79 10.27 -18.22
C LEU A 303 8.09 9.26 -19.11
N ASP A 304 6.84 8.92 -18.77
CA ASP A 304 6.05 7.97 -19.53
C ASP A 304 4.54 8.08 -19.23
N VAL A 305 3.73 7.51 -20.12
CA VAL A 305 2.28 7.39 -19.97
C VAL A 305 1.87 5.96 -20.30
N CYS A 306 1.50 5.20 -19.27
CA CYS A 306 0.99 3.85 -19.40
C CYS A 306 -0.52 3.88 -19.59
N MET A 307 -0.98 3.14 -20.59
CA MET A 307 -2.39 2.99 -20.92
C MET A 307 -2.84 1.61 -20.47
N PRO A 308 -3.90 1.49 -19.64
CA PRO A 308 -4.43 0.19 -19.31
C PRO A 308 -4.88 -0.49 -20.61
N SER A 309 -4.38 -1.69 -20.84
CA SER A 309 -4.78 -2.51 -21.98
C SER A 309 -6.29 -2.66 -21.96
N SER A 310 -6.96 -2.16 -22.99
CA SER A 310 -8.38 -2.36 -23.20
C SER A 310 -8.65 -3.85 -23.43
N GLY A 311 -9.03 -4.56 -22.36
CA GLY A 311 -9.44 -5.96 -22.41
C GLY A 311 -8.34 -6.93 -21.95
N GLY A 312 -8.51 -7.48 -20.76
CA GLY A 312 -7.63 -8.48 -20.18
C GLY A 312 -7.94 -8.68 -18.71
N SER A 313 -9.08 -9.31 -18.44
CA SER A 313 -9.29 -10.05 -17.18
C SER A 313 -8.24 -11.16 -17.15
N ASP A 314 -7.07 -10.89 -16.61
CA ASP A 314 -6.10 -11.89 -16.18
C ASP A 314 -5.35 -11.32 -14.97
N LEU A 315 -6.06 -11.25 -13.86
CA LEU A 315 -5.65 -11.56 -12.48
C LEU A 315 -6.90 -11.63 -11.60
#